data_AF-X1QCG1-F1
#
_entry.id   AF-X1QCG1-F1
#
_cell.length_a   1.000
_cell.length_b   1.000
_cell.length_c   1.000
_cell.angle_alpha   90.00
_cell.angle_beta   90.00
_cell.angle_gamma   90.00
#
_symmetry.space_group_name_H-M   'P 1'
#
loop_
_entity.id
_entity.type
_entity.pdbx_description
1 polymer ?
#
loop_
_entity_poly.entity_id
_entity_poly.type
_entity_poly.pdbx_seq_one_letter_code
_entity_poly.pdbx_strand_id
1 'polypeptide(L)'
;WVMDRLELLAGDNGVILYSTEPGIKGIRDTNWYALERETFERLERIFIAQGQNFHRCLRNVCEELPFGSVVLMRHFHGNIMDKEGMVHSFEPRMEVAMEAMQGRCNAMIEPEGDFPVFPNQFLNAGCKIGLIGGTDHYRKGANHYCLTGFWVREVSAEGVWEALRNGFTIAMSDAKIALTSYLCDQPMGNTVIMDNPSEVRIRLNAACGRPIRRATLIRDGKLLPWIEIGRKVTNSDLVDPEPETGRHWYVPTVEVNTAYGPDSPG
;
A
#
# COMPACT_ATOMS: atom_id res chain seq x y z
N TRP A 1 27.99 8.95 -6.89
CA TRP A 1 28.88 8.01 -6.18
C TRP A 1 28.16 6.87 -5.45
N VAL A 2 27.10 7.09 -4.65
CA VAL A 2 26.32 5.97 -4.06
C VAL A 2 25.28 5.40 -5.04
N MET A 3 24.55 6.26 -5.77
CA MET A 3 23.60 5.80 -6.81
C MET A 3 24.29 5.07 -7.97
N ASP A 4 25.53 5.44 -8.30
CA ASP A 4 26.32 4.77 -9.35
C ASP A 4 26.75 3.34 -9.00
N ARG A 5 26.46 2.88 -7.78
CA ARG A 5 26.73 1.51 -7.33
C ARG A 5 25.47 0.81 -6.83
N LEU A 6 24.28 1.39 -7.03
CA LEU A 6 23.03 0.79 -6.54
C LEU A 6 22.85 -0.62 -7.13
N GLU A 7 23.11 -0.78 -8.43
CA GLU A 7 23.00 -2.09 -9.10
C GLU A 7 24.04 -3.08 -8.58
N LEU A 8 25.26 -2.61 -8.32
CA LEU A 8 26.31 -3.42 -7.69
C LEU A 8 25.93 -3.86 -6.27
N LEU A 9 25.33 -2.97 -5.48
CA LEU A 9 24.93 -3.22 -4.09
C LEU A 9 23.72 -4.14 -3.99
N ALA A 10 22.78 -4.05 -4.94
CA ALA A 10 21.65 -4.94 -5.05
C ALA A 10 22.10 -6.39 -5.32
N GLY A 11 23.17 -6.55 -6.12
CA GLY A 11 23.69 -7.84 -6.53
C GLY A 11 22.70 -8.63 -7.39
N ASP A 12 23.05 -9.87 -7.71
CA ASP A 12 22.32 -10.68 -8.71
C ASP A 12 20.87 -11.04 -8.30
N ASN A 13 20.56 -10.97 -7.01
CA ASN A 13 19.23 -11.31 -6.47
C ASN A 13 18.44 -10.08 -5.99
N GLY A 14 19.00 -8.88 -6.15
CA GLY A 14 18.38 -7.64 -5.71
C GLY A 14 17.37 -7.13 -6.73
N VAL A 15 16.18 -6.77 -6.25
CA VAL A 15 15.21 -6.03 -7.06
C VAL A 15 15.44 -4.54 -6.87
N ILE A 16 15.60 -3.81 -7.98
CA ILE A 16 15.92 -2.39 -7.98
C ILE A 16 14.74 -1.61 -8.54
N LEU A 17 14.31 -0.60 -7.78
CA LEU A 17 13.47 0.48 -8.26
C LEU A 17 14.16 1.79 -7.92
N TYR A 18 14.08 2.76 -8.83
CA TYR A 18 14.65 4.09 -8.60
C TYR A 18 13.56 4.99 -8.03
N SER A 19 13.86 5.70 -6.94
CA SER A 19 12.86 6.51 -6.26
C SER A 19 13.42 7.80 -5.69
N THR A 20 12.57 8.81 -5.60
CA THR A 20 12.86 10.05 -4.87
C THR A 20 11.59 10.68 -4.32
N GLU A 21 11.73 11.40 -3.22
CA GLU A 21 10.72 12.32 -2.72
C GLU A 21 11.21 13.76 -2.99
N PRO A 22 10.72 14.42 -4.05
CA PRO A 22 11.30 15.68 -4.51
C PRO A 22 10.97 16.92 -3.64
N GLY A 23 10.28 16.75 -2.50
CA GLY A 23 9.96 17.85 -1.58
C GLY A 23 9.12 18.98 -2.22
N ILE A 24 8.17 18.61 -3.07
CA ILE A 24 7.34 19.53 -3.85
C ILE A 24 6.25 20.18 -2.97
N LYS A 25 5.91 21.46 -3.20
CA LYS A 25 4.80 22.16 -2.54
C LYS A 25 3.47 21.81 -3.24
N GLY A 26 2.42 21.64 -2.44
CA GLY A 26 1.06 21.36 -2.91
C GLY A 26 0.61 19.92 -2.65
N ILE A 27 1.52 18.96 -2.80
CA ILE A 27 1.38 17.60 -2.27
C ILE A 27 2.69 17.28 -1.58
N ARG A 28 2.64 17.32 -0.25
CA ARG A 28 3.70 16.74 0.57
C ARG A 28 3.49 15.23 0.61
N ASP A 29 4.54 14.48 0.89
CA ASP A 29 4.44 13.08 1.31
C ASP A 29 4.12 12.13 0.12
N THR A 30 4.84 12.30 -0.99
CA THR A 30 4.68 11.46 -2.20
C THR A 30 6.02 11.09 -2.79
N ASN A 31 6.29 9.79 -2.79
CA ASN A 31 7.45 9.20 -3.44
C ASN A 31 7.14 8.91 -4.91
N TRP A 32 8.10 9.24 -5.76
CA TRP A 32 8.05 8.98 -7.20
C TRP A 32 9.01 7.85 -7.52
N TYR A 33 8.53 6.86 -8.25
CA TYR A 33 9.30 5.68 -8.62
C TYR A 33 9.39 5.56 -10.13
N ALA A 34 10.50 5.01 -10.61
CA ALA A 34 10.72 4.59 -12.00
C ALA A 34 11.42 3.23 -12.01
N LEU A 35 11.08 2.41 -12.99
CA LEU A 35 11.70 1.10 -13.19
C LEU A 35 13.10 1.24 -13.81
N GLU A 36 13.22 2.12 -14.80
CA GLU A 36 14.44 2.32 -15.57
C GLU A 36 15.24 3.52 -15.05
N ARG A 37 16.56 3.36 -14.97
CA ARG A 37 17.48 4.43 -14.58
C ARG A 37 17.37 5.66 -15.47
N GLU A 38 17.32 5.48 -16.79
CA GLU A 38 17.20 6.59 -17.75
C GLU A 38 15.91 7.38 -17.52
N THR A 39 14.78 6.68 -17.31
CA THR A 39 13.51 7.32 -16.95
C THR A 39 13.64 8.11 -15.65
N PHE A 40 14.30 7.55 -14.63
CA PHE A 40 14.53 8.25 -13.37
C PHE A 40 15.41 9.50 -13.54
N GLU A 41 16.51 9.43 -14.29
CA GLU A 41 17.38 10.58 -14.56
C GLU A 41 16.64 11.70 -15.31
N ARG A 42 15.73 11.36 -16.22
CA ARG A 42 14.85 12.34 -16.89
C ARG A 42 13.84 12.93 -15.91
N LEU A 43 13.27 12.11 -15.04
CA LEU A 43 12.36 12.54 -13.98
C LEU A 43 13.02 13.56 -13.04
N GLU A 44 14.26 13.34 -12.62
CA GLU A 44 15.02 14.29 -11.80
C GLU A 44 15.21 15.65 -12.50
N ARG A 45 15.47 15.65 -13.81
CA ARG A 45 15.57 16.89 -14.61
C ARG A 45 14.26 17.66 -14.62
N ILE A 46 13.12 16.97 -14.72
CA ILE A 46 11.79 17.60 -14.63
C ILE A 46 11.64 18.28 -13.27
N PHE A 47 11.98 17.61 -12.16
CA PHE A 47 11.89 18.22 -10.83
C PHE A 47 12.75 19.47 -10.67
N ILE A 48 13.99 19.43 -11.16
CA ILE A 48 14.91 20.57 -11.12
C ILE A 48 14.35 21.75 -11.95
N ALA A 49 13.79 21.46 -13.13
CA ALA A 49 13.30 22.49 -14.05
C ALA A 49 12.00 23.16 -13.58
N GLN A 50 11.08 22.41 -12.98
CA GLN A 50 9.74 22.89 -12.64
C GLN A 50 9.62 23.48 -11.23
N GLY A 51 10.66 23.33 -10.40
CA GLY A 51 10.64 23.77 -9.01
C GLY A 51 9.60 23.03 -8.16
N GLN A 52 9.15 23.66 -7.07
CA GLN A 52 8.25 23.02 -6.10
C GLN A 52 6.76 23.02 -6.50
N ASN A 53 6.39 23.01 -7.80
CA ASN A 53 4.96 23.00 -8.20
C ASN A 53 4.51 21.61 -8.66
N PHE A 54 3.68 20.94 -7.85
CA PHE A 54 3.22 19.58 -8.11
C PHE A 54 2.47 19.40 -9.44
N HIS A 55 1.47 20.24 -9.72
CA HIS A 55 0.66 20.11 -10.93
C HIS A 55 1.46 20.33 -12.21
N ARG A 56 2.49 21.20 -12.15
CA ARG A 56 3.40 21.40 -13.29
C ARG A 56 4.31 20.19 -13.48
N CYS A 57 4.87 19.64 -12.39
CA CYS A 57 5.66 18.41 -12.46
C CYS A 57 4.85 17.24 -13.03
N LEU A 58 3.63 17.00 -12.53
CA LEU A 58 2.74 15.97 -13.06
C LEU A 58 2.52 16.11 -14.57
N ARG A 59 2.18 17.32 -15.01
CA ARG A 59 1.89 17.60 -16.42
C ARG A 59 3.10 17.27 -17.30
N ASN A 60 4.27 17.76 -16.94
CA ASN A 60 5.50 17.52 -17.69
C ASN A 60 5.88 16.04 -17.69
N VAL A 61 5.71 15.34 -16.57
CA VAL A 61 5.94 13.88 -16.56
C VAL A 61 5.00 13.17 -17.53
N CYS A 62 3.72 13.55 -17.58
CA CYS A 62 2.76 12.96 -18.51
C CYS A 62 3.02 13.31 -19.98
N GLU A 63 3.61 14.47 -20.26
CA GLU A 63 3.92 14.95 -21.61
C GLU A 63 5.25 14.41 -22.13
N GLU A 64 6.25 14.26 -21.25
CA GLU A 64 7.63 13.98 -21.63
C GLU A 64 8.03 12.51 -21.45
N LEU A 65 7.43 11.78 -20.50
CA LEU A 65 7.80 10.41 -20.17
C LEU A 65 6.76 9.39 -20.67
N PRO A 66 7.18 8.16 -21.02
CA PRO A 66 6.25 7.12 -21.48
C PRO A 66 5.16 6.82 -20.45
N PHE A 67 3.95 6.53 -20.92
CA PHE A 67 2.85 6.16 -20.03
C PHE A 67 3.22 4.93 -19.18
N GLY A 68 3.01 5.03 -17.87
CA GLY A 68 3.27 3.96 -16.92
C GLY A 68 4.74 3.72 -16.57
N SER A 69 5.67 4.56 -17.07
CA SER A 69 7.09 4.53 -16.72
C SER A 69 7.40 5.12 -15.34
N VAL A 70 6.46 5.88 -14.79
CA VAL A 70 6.54 6.49 -13.45
C VAL A 70 5.29 6.12 -12.65
N VAL A 71 5.48 5.77 -11.38
CA VAL A 71 4.39 5.60 -10.41
C VAL A 71 4.63 6.43 -9.16
N LEU A 72 3.54 6.76 -8.49
CA LEU A 72 3.49 7.58 -7.29
C LEU A 72 2.97 6.74 -6.13
N MET A 73 3.62 6.89 -4.99
CA MET A 73 3.16 6.32 -3.73
C MET A 73 3.07 7.41 -2.67
N ARG A 74 1.90 7.55 -2.07
CA ARG A 74 1.69 8.52 -0.99
C ARG A 74 1.93 7.91 0.38
N HIS A 75 2.48 8.71 1.27
CA HIS A 75 2.63 8.38 2.68
C HIS A 75 2.04 9.49 3.56
N PHE A 76 2.11 9.36 4.88
CA PHE A 76 1.48 10.30 5.80
C PHE A 76 2.37 10.63 7.01
N HIS A 77 2.46 11.89 7.41
CA HIS A 77 3.30 12.30 8.55
C HIS A 77 2.58 12.38 9.91
N GLY A 78 1.55 11.56 10.15
CA GLY A 78 0.82 11.51 11.43
C GLY A 78 0.07 12.78 11.84
N ASN A 79 0.09 13.83 10.99
CA ASN A 79 -0.69 15.05 11.16
C ASN A 79 -2.09 14.86 10.58
N ILE A 80 -3.08 15.60 11.12
CA ILE A 80 -4.40 15.70 10.51
C ILE A 80 -4.23 16.27 9.10
N MET A 81 -4.67 15.51 8.10
CA MET A 81 -4.66 15.93 6.71
C MET A 81 -6.03 16.52 6.35
N ASP A 82 -6.03 17.56 5.50
CA ASP A 82 -7.26 18.06 4.88
C ASP A 82 -7.88 16.95 4.01
N LYS A 83 -9.04 16.46 4.45
CA LYS A 83 -9.68 15.27 3.89
C LYS A 83 -10.24 15.50 2.49
N GLU A 84 -10.74 16.71 2.20
CA GLU A 84 -11.42 17.00 0.93
C GLU A 84 -10.44 17.49 -0.14
N GLY A 85 -9.52 18.40 0.22
CA GLY A 85 -8.55 18.97 -0.71
C GLY A 85 -7.58 17.94 -1.32
N MET A 86 -7.20 16.91 -0.56
CA MET A 86 -6.21 15.93 -1.02
C MET A 86 -6.71 15.00 -2.12
N VAL A 87 -7.99 14.58 -2.08
CA VAL A 87 -8.51 13.65 -3.08
C VAL A 87 -8.51 14.28 -4.48
N HIS A 88 -8.73 15.60 -4.58
CA HIS A 88 -8.66 16.34 -5.84
C HIS A 88 -7.29 16.34 -6.50
N SER A 89 -6.27 15.98 -5.74
CA SER A 89 -4.89 15.94 -6.20
C SER A 89 -4.46 14.55 -6.69
N PHE A 90 -5.35 13.55 -6.61
CA PHE A 90 -5.12 12.18 -7.07
C PHE A 90 -4.95 12.12 -8.59
N GLU A 91 -3.82 11.57 -9.05
CA GLU A 91 -3.55 11.31 -10.46
C GLU A 91 -3.66 9.80 -10.77
N PRO A 92 -4.83 9.33 -11.28
CA PRO A 92 -5.10 7.90 -11.48
C PRO A 92 -4.15 7.20 -12.46
N ARG A 93 -3.43 7.96 -13.30
CA ARG A 93 -2.47 7.37 -14.26
C ARG A 93 -1.17 6.92 -13.61
N MET A 94 -0.82 7.49 -12.45
CA MET A 94 0.47 7.30 -11.81
C MET A 94 0.37 6.90 -10.34
N GLU A 95 -0.65 7.32 -9.61
CA GLU A 95 -0.82 6.93 -8.20
C GLU A 95 -1.39 5.53 -8.07
N VAL A 96 -0.54 4.63 -7.58
CA VAL A 96 -0.84 3.19 -7.58
C VAL A 96 -0.97 2.60 -6.18
N ALA A 97 -0.36 3.22 -5.17
CA ALA A 97 -0.39 2.71 -3.81
C ALA A 97 -0.24 3.80 -2.76
N MET A 98 -0.74 3.53 -1.56
CA MET A 98 -0.64 4.47 -0.44
C MET A 98 -0.36 3.74 0.87
N GLU A 99 0.38 4.39 1.75
CA GLU A 99 0.79 3.82 3.03
C GLU A 99 -0.40 3.62 3.97
N ALA A 100 -0.68 2.38 4.35
CA ALA A 100 -1.71 2.02 5.33
C ALA A 100 -1.12 1.72 6.72
N MET A 101 0.14 1.27 6.73
CA MET A 101 0.88 0.89 7.93
C MET A 101 2.16 1.71 8.01
N GLN A 102 2.30 2.52 9.05
CA GLN A 102 3.53 3.25 9.31
C GLN A 102 4.06 2.97 10.70
N GLY A 103 5.34 3.27 10.95
CA GLY A 103 5.94 3.13 12.28
C GLY A 103 5.13 3.83 13.40
N ARG A 104 4.32 4.82 13.03
CA ARG A 104 3.44 5.58 13.94
C ARG A 104 2.16 4.81 14.31
N CYS A 105 1.48 4.20 13.35
CA CYS A 105 0.17 3.58 13.56
C CYS A 105 -0.28 2.67 12.39
N ASN A 106 -1.43 2.01 12.59
CA ASN A 106 -2.29 1.56 11.51
C ASN A 106 -3.30 2.66 11.17
N ALA A 107 -3.12 3.29 10.01
CA ALA A 107 -3.92 4.46 9.63
C ALA A 107 -5.31 4.11 9.07
N MET A 108 -5.58 2.83 8.81
CA MET A 108 -6.85 2.36 8.25
C MET A 108 -7.96 2.16 9.31
N ILE A 109 -7.58 1.83 10.55
CA ILE A 109 -8.47 1.21 11.55
C ILE A 109 -8.82 2.16 12.71
N GLU A 110 -8.90 3.45 12.42
CA GLU A 110 -9.15 4.51 13.41
C GLU A 110 -8.10 4.52 14.54
N PRO A 111 -6.99 5.24 14.35
CA PRO A 111 -6.12 5.55 15.47
C PRO A 111 -6.92 6.36 16.51
N GLU A 112 -6.95 5.92 17.77
CA GLU A 112 -7.50 6.72 18.87
C GLU A 112 -6.81 8.10 18.88
N GLY A 113 -7.58 9.20 18.75
CA GLY A 113 -7.08 10.58 18.80
C GLY A 113 -6.92 11.28 17.44
N ASP A 114 -6.05 12.30 17.39
CA ASP A 114 -5.83 13.23 16.27
C ASP A 114 -4.95 12.66 15.14
N PHE A 115 -5.14 11.40 14.76
CA PHE A 115 -4.36 10.77 13.70
C PHE A 115 -5.13 10.69 12.37
N PRO A 116 -4.43 10.70 11.22
CA PRO A 116 -5.06 10.63 9.91
C PRO A 116 -5.74 9.27 9.68
N VAL A 117 -6.97 9.33 9.17
CA VAL A 117 -7.62 8.18 8.54
C VAL A 117 -7.13 8.14 7.09
N PHE A 118 -6.14 7.30 6.81
CA PHE A 118 -5.48 7.22 5.50
C PHE A 118 -5.09 5.76 5.18
N PRO A 119 -5.22 5.32 3.91
CA PRO A 119 -5.78 6.02 2.74
C PRO A 119 -7.31 5.92 2.55
N ASN A 120 -8.10 5.66 3.61
CA ASN A 120 -9.57 5.45 3.50
C ASN A 120 -10.30 6.55 2.71
N GLN A 121 -9.90 7.83 2.81
CA GLN A 121 -10.52 8.93 2.05
C GLN A 121 -10.41 8.75 0.53
N PHE A 122 -9.29 8.21 0.04
CA PHE A 122 -9.11 7.91 -1.39
C PHE A 122 -9.95 6.71 -1.80
N LEU A 123 -9.98 5.66 -0.98
CA LEU A 123 -10.83 4.48 -1.23
C LEU A 123 -12.33 4.86 -1.23
N ASN A 124 -12.76 5.69 -0.28
CA ASN A 124 -14.12 6.23 -0.21
C ASN A 124 -14.47 7.05 -1.46
N ALA A 125 -13.52 7.82 -2.00
CA ALA A 125 -13.68 8.54 -3.25
C ALA A 125 -13.71 7.65 -4.51
N GLY A 126 -13.42 6.34 -4.37
CA GLY A 126 -13.39 5.38 -5.46
C GLY A 126 -12.02 5.27 -6.16
N CYS A 127 -10.97 5.83 -5.57
CA CYS A 127 -9.61 5.63 -6.06
C CYS A 127 -9.21 4.16 -5.91
N LYS A 128 -8.57 3.63 -6.95
CA LYS A 128 -8.02 2.27 -6.97
C LYS A 128 -6.54 2.33 -6.60
N ILE A 129 -6.20 1.85 -5.40
CA ILE A 129 -4.84 1.89 -4.86
C ILE A 129 -4.49 0.58 -4.15
N GLY A 130 -3.22 0.18 -4.21
CA GLY A 130 -2.63 -0.80 -3.30
C GLY A 130 -2.35 -0.21 -1.93
N LEU A 131 -2.17 -1.07 -0.93
CA LEU A 131 -1.77 -0.69 0.42
C LEU A 131 -0.32 -1.08 0.65
N ILE A 132 0.49 -0.14 1.14
CA ILE A 132 1.91 -0.34 1.43
C ILE A 132 2.21 -0.05 2.90
N GLY A 133 3.32 -0.61 3.39
CA GLY A 133 3.85 -0.36 4.72
C GLY A 133 5.28 0.17 4.65
N GLY A 134 5.57 1.22 5.43
CA GLY A 134 6.88 1.85 5.51
C GLY A 134 7.15 2.42 6.90
N THR A 135 8.41 2.55 7.31
CA THR A 135 8.69 3.15 8.63
C THR A 135 8.74 4.66 8.59
N ASP A 136 8.94 5.27 7.41
CA ASP A 136 9.23 6.71 7.27
C ASP A 136 10.30 7.18 8.28
N HIS A 137 11.35 6.36 8.43
CA HIS A 137 12.41 6.53 9.43
C HIS A 137 11.94 6.65 10.90
N TYR A 138 10.66 6.41 11.20
CA TYR A 138 10.06 6.49 12.51
C TYR A 138 9.93 5.10 13.14
N ARG A 139 10.70 4.83 14.19
CA ARG A 139 10.73 3.52 14.88
C ARG A 139 10.35 3.57 16.36
N LYS A 140 9.85 4.72 16.82
CA LYS A 140 9.50 4.96 18.23
C LYS A 140 8.02 4.73 18.53
N GLY A 141 7.21 4.45 17.51
CA GLY A 141 5.77 4.28 17.65
C GLY A 141 5.38 2.84 17.95
N ALA A 142 4.10 2.56 17.79
CA ALA A 142 3.53 1.24 18.06
C ALA A 142 4.07 0.14 17.12
N ASN A 143 4.45 0.51 15.91
CA ASN A 143 5.02 -0.40 14.92
C ASN A 143 6.52 -0.13 14.79
N HIS A 144 7.37 -1.08 15.18
CA HIS A 144 8.82 -0.88 15.14
C HIS A 144 9.37 -1.01 13.71
N TYR A 145 8.76 -1.91 12.95
CA TYR A 145 9.07 -2.21 11.57
C TYR A 145 7.78 -2.29 10.78
N CYS A 146 7.73 -1.56 9.66
CA CYS A 146 6.69 -1.72 8.66
C CYS A 146 7.35 -2.16 7.35
N LEU A 147 6.67 -3.06 6.65
CA LEU A 147 7.15 -3.66 5.42
C LEU A 147 6.03 -3.66 4.39
N THR A 148 6.44 -3.69 3.13
CA THR A 148 5.55 -3.96 2.00
C THR A 148 5.87 -5.33 1.44
N GLY A 149 4.86 -6.18 1.34
CA GLY A 149 4.90 -7.44 0.60
C GLY A 149 4.37 -7.23 -0.81
N PHE A 150 4.93 -7.94 -1.77
CA PHE A 150 4.49 -7.94 -3.16
C PHE A 150 4.08 -9.35 -3.56
N TRP A 151 2.87 -9.50 -4.09
CA TRP A 151 2.44 -10.76 -4.67
C TRP A 151 2.80 -10.78 -6.15
N VAL A 152 3.87 -11.50 -6.47
CA VAL A 152 4.51 -11.53 -7.79
C VAL A 152 4.61 -12.95 -8.31
N ARG A 153 4.62 -13.11 -9.64
CA ARG A 153 4.93 -14.39 -10.30
C ARG A 153 6.43 -14.69 -10.24
N GLU A 154 7.23 -13.65 -10.42
CA GLU A 154 8.69 -13.70 -10.43
C GLU A 154 9.24 -12.58 -9.55
N VAL A 155 10.32 -12.86 -8.80
CA VAL A 155 10.99 -11.87 -7.96
C VAL A 155 11.91 -11.03 -8.84
N SER A 156 11.31 -10.05 -9.53
CA SER A 156 11.98 -9.12 -10.43
C SER A 156 11.45 -7.70 -10.27
N ALA A 157 12.14 -6.73 -10.87
CA ALA A 157 11.70 -5.33 -10.85
C ALA A 157 10.37 -5.15 -11.60
N GLU A 158 10.20 -5.86 -12.72
CA GLU A 158 8.97 -5.90 -13.50
C GLU A 158 7.82 -6.54 -12.72
N GLY A 159 8.08 -7.62 -11.98
CA GLY A 159 7.10 -8.27 -11.12
C GLY A 159 6.63 -7.35 -9.99
N VAL A 160 7.55 -6.65 -9.33
CA VAL A 160 7.21 -5.64 -8.31
C VAL A 160 6.45 -4.47 -8.94
N TRP A 161 6.85 -4.02 -10.12
CA TRP A 161 6.16 -2.94 -10.86
C TRP A 161 4.71 -3.33 -11.21
N GLU A 162 4.51 -4.55 -11.70
CA GLU A 162 3.18 -5.12 -11.96
C GLU A 162 2.35 -5.17 -10.66
N ALA A 163 2.94 -5.65 -9.57
CA ALA A 163 2.24 -5.78 -8.30
C ALA A 163 1.78 -4.42 -7.75
N LEU A 164 2.64 -3.39 -7.85
CA LEU A 164 2.30 -2.03 -7.48
C LEU A 164 1.11 -1.51 -8.29
N ARG A 165 1.16 -1.61 -9.63
CA ARG A 165 0.12 -1.09 -10.52
C ARG A 165 -1.23 -1.78 -10.37
N ASN A 166 -1.24 -3.03 -9.95
CA ASN A 166 -2.45 -3.84 -9.82
C ASN A 166 -2.99 -3.93 -8.39
N GLY A 167 -2.35 -3.29 -7.41
CA GLY A 167 -2.75 -3.40 -6.00
C GLY A 167 -2.50 -4.77 -5.40
N PHE A 168 -1.51 -5.51 -5.92
CA PHE A 168 -1.07 -6.80 -5.37
C PHE A 168 -0.04 -6.60 -4.25
N THR A 169 -0.33 -5.67 -3.35
CA THR A 169 0.56 -5.25 -2.27
C THR A 169 -0.04 -5.58 -0.91
N ILE A 170 0.83 -5.83 0.07
CA ILE A 170 0.44 -6.16 1.44
C ILE A 170 1.19 -5.20 2.36
N ALA A 171 0.45 -4.39 3.11
CA ALA A 171 1.01 -3.59 4.20
C ALA A 171 1.09 -4.45 5.46
N MET A 172 2.25 -4.51 6.10
CA MET A 172 2.44 -5.28 7.34
C MET A 172 3.31 -4.53 8.34
N SER A 173 3.10 -4.78 9.62
CA SER A 173 3.98 -4.32 10.69
C SER A 173 4.42 -5.47 11.60
N ASP A 174 5.65 -5.36 12.10
CA ASP A 174 6.27 -6.19 13.14
C ASP A 174 6.27 -7.72 12.94
N ALA A 175 5.77 -8.22 11.81
CA ALA A 175 5.84 -9.62 11.40
C ALA A 175 5.71 -9.74 9.87
N LYS A 176 6.35 -10.77 9.31
CA LYS A 176 6.21 -11.12 7.89
C LYS A 176 5.02 -12.06 7.72
N ILE A 177 4.10 -11.69 6.83
CA ILE A 177 2.95 -12.51 6.45
C ILE A 177 2.80 -12.53 4.94
N ALA A 178 2.57 -13.70 4.38
CA ALA A 178 2.09 -13.85 3.01
C ALA A 178 0.56 -13.87 3.06
N LEU A 179 -0.09 -13.05 2.24
CA LEU A 179 -1.54 -12.90 2.20
C LEU A 179 -1.99 -12.76 0.74
N THR A 180 -3.05 -13.48 0.38
CA THR A 180 -3.81 -13.23 -0.86
C THR A 180 -5.29 -13.33 -0.53
N SER A 181 -6.12 -12.61 -1.29
CA SER A 181 -7.56 -12.70 -1.15
C SER A 181 -8.26 -12.73 -2.50
N TYR A 182 -9.47 -13.31 -2.51
CA TYR A 182 -10.27 -13.50 -3.70
C TYR A 182 -11.74 -13.20 -3.43
N LEU A 183 -12.38 -12.47 -4.33
CA LEU A 183 -13.82 -12.25 -4.37
C LEU A 183 -14.32 -12.71 -5.74
N CYS A 184 -15.28 -13.64 -5.79
CA CYS A 184 -15.75 -14.25 -7.05
C CYS A 184 -14.60 -14.73 -7.95
N ASP A 185 -13.60 -15.38 -7.33
CA ASP A 185 -12.34 -15.85 -7.94
C ASP A 185 -11.46 -14.75 -8.59
N GLN A 186 -11.82 -13.48 -8.45
CA GLN A 186 -10.96 -12.35 -8.80
C GLN A 186 -10.02 -12.03 -7.63
N PRO A 187 -8.70 -11.91 -7.86
CA PRO A 187 -7.77 -11.63 -6.77
C PRO A 187 -7.90 -10.19 -6.26
N MET A 188 -7.31 -9.95 -5.09
CA MET A 188 -7.12 -8.62 -4.51
C MET A 188 -6.65 -7.59 -5.55
N GLY A 189 -7.09 -6.34 -5.42
CA GLY A 189 -6.81 -5.30 -6.42
C GLY A 189 -7.76 -5.30 -7.62
N ASN A 190 -8.79 -6.15 -7.66
CA ASN A 190 -9.84 -6.09 -8.69
C ASN A 190 -11.15 -5.47 -8.18
N THR A 191 -11.97 -5.02 -9.13
CA THR A 191 -13.35 -4.59 -8.89
C THR A 191 -14.28 -5.68 -9.38
N VAL A 192 -15.26 -6.05 -8.55
CA VAL A 192 -16.27 -7.06 -8.87
C VAL A 192 -17.65 -6.39 -8.81
N ILE A 193 -18.48 -6.66 -9.81
CA ILE A 193 -19.88 -6.24 -9.83
C ILE A 193 -20.72 -7.46 -9.41
N MET A 194 -21.54 -7.28 -8.39
CA MET A 194 -22.45 -8.31 -7.88
C MET A 194 -23.89 -7.80 -8.00
N ASP A 195 -24.82 -8.65 -8.42
CA ASP A 195 -26.24 -8.33 -8.51
C ASP A 195 -26.94 -8.71 -7.21
N ASN A 196 -27.34 -7.70 -6.43
CA ASN A 196 -28.08 -7.83 -5.16
C ASN A 196 -27.58 -8.98 -4.26
N PRO A 197 -26.29 -9.01 -3.88
CA PRO A 197 -25.75 -10.10 -3.08
C PRO A 197 -26.38 -10.12 -1.68
N SER A 198 -26.79 -11.31 -1.22
CA SER A 198 -27.24 -11.50 0.17
C SER A 198 -26.08 -11.51 1.17
N GLU A 199 -24.86 -11.81 0.71
CA GLU A 199 -23.61 -11.72 1.47
C GLU A 199 -22.44 -11.43 0.52
N VAL A 200 -21.36 -10.84 1.04
CA VAL A 200 -20.07 -10.76 0.35
C VAL A 200 -19.08 -11.68 1.06
N ARG A 201 -18.56 -12.66 0.31
CA ARG A 201 -17.61 -13.66 0.82
C ARG A 201 -16.26 -13.49 0.16
N ILE A 202 -15.26 -13.13 0.96
CA ILE A 202 -13.88 -12.94 0.51
C ILE A 202 -13.03 -14.08 1.04
N ARG A 203 -12.53 -14.92 0.13
CA ARG A 203 -11.60 -16.01 0.46
C ARG A 203 -10.25 -15.40 0.81
N LEU A 204 -9.73 -15.71 1.98
CA LEU A 204 -8.42 -15.31 2.49
C LEU A 204 -7.49 -16.52 2.54
N ASN A 205 -6.36 -16.44 1.86
CA ASN A 205 -5.22 -17.33 2.10
C ASN A 205 -4.12 -16.55 2.81
N ALA A 206 -3.69 -17.02 3.97
CA ALA A 206 -2.60 -16.39 4.70
C ALA A 206 -1.64 -17.42 5.29
N ALA A 207 -0.35 -17.09 5.31
CA ALA A 207 0.71 -17.89 5.89
C ALA A 207 1.73 -17.02 6.62
N CYS A 208 2.09 -17.40 7.84
CA CYS A 208 3.07 -16.71 8.66
C CYS A 208 3.98 -17.72 9.38
N GLY A 209 5.20 -17.32 9.71
CA GLY A 209 6.09 -18.13 10.55
C GLY A 209 5.56 -18.36 11.98
N ARG A 210 4.61 -17.52 12.40
CA ARG A 210 3.94 -17.53 13.72
C ARG A 210 2.43 -17.81 13.56
N PRO A 211 1.74 -18.31 14.60
CA PRO A 211 0.29 -18.46 14.55
C PRO A 211 -0.39 -17.14 14.23
N ILE A 212 -1.28 -17.17 13.23
CA ILE A 212 -2.23 -16.09 12.96
C ILE A 212 -3.28 -16.18 14.06
N ARG A 213 -3.45 -15.09 14.82
CA ARG A 213 -4.40 -15.06 15.94
C ARG A 213 -5.82 -15.04 15.39
N ARG A 214 -6.12 -14.00 14.61
CA ARG A 214 -7.47 -13.71 14.10
C ARG A 214 -7.40 -13.00 12.75
N ALA A 215 -8.50 -13.04 12.01
CA ALA A 215 -8.67 -12.36 10.73
C ALA A 215 -10.02 -11.62 10.67
N THR A 216 -10.10 -10.56 9.87
CA THR A 216 -11.33 -9.77 9.67
C THR A 216 -11.31 -9.05 8.31
N LEU A 217 -12.44 -8.44 7.94
CA LEU A 217 -12.55 -7.47 6.85
C LEU A 217 -12.69 -6.06 7.42
N ILE A 218 -12.04 -5.11 6.75
CA ILE A 218 -12.41 -3.70 6.84
C ILE A 218 -13.31 -3.40 5.64
N ARG A 219 -14.52 -2.90 5.87
CA ARG A 219 -15.46 -2.41 4.85
C ARG A 219 -15.66 -0.91 5.02
N ASP A 220 -15.27 -0.11 4.03
CA ASP A 220 -15.43 1.35 4.06
C ASP A 220 -14.92 2.01 5.35
N GLY A 221 -13.81 1.50 5.87
CA GLY A 221 -13.15 1.97 7.09
C GLY A 221 -13.69 1.35 8.38
N LYS A 222 -14.78 0.56 8.30
CA LYS A 222 -15.37 -0.12 9.46
C LYS A 222 -14.84 -1.54 9.57
N LEU A 223 -14.36 -1.91 10.75
CA LEU A 223 -14.02 -3.31 11.06
C LEU A 223 -15.28 -4.16 11.15
N LEU A 224 -15.29 -5.28 10.43
CA LEU A 224 -16.25 -6.36 10.64
C LEU A 224 -15.80 -7.29 11.78
N PRO A 225 -16.66 -8.21 12.25
CA PRO A 225 -16.29 -9.14 13.32
C PRO A 225 -15.07 -9.98 12.99
N TRP A 226 -14.24 -10.21 14.01
CA TRP A 226 -13.06 -11.07 13.90
C TRP A 226 -13.45 -12.56 13.93
N ILE A 227 -12.71 -13.36 13.17
CA ILE A 227 -12.68 -14.82 13.31
C ILE A 227 -11.36 -15.28 13.91
N GLU A 228 -11.40 -16.20 14.86
CA GLU A 228 -10.21 -16.81 15.44
C GLU A 228 -9.60 -17.85 14.47
N ILE A 229 -8.28 -17.83 14.34
CA ILE A 229 -7.54 -18.69 13.40
C ILE A 229 -6.64 -19.68 14.17
N GLY A 230 -5.77 -19.18 15.05
CA GLY A 230 -4.92 -19.99 15.93
C GLY A 230 -3.86 -20.88 15.25
N ARG A 231 -3.60 -20.70 13.95
CA ARG A 231 -2.70 -21.55 13.14
C ARG A 231 -1.80 -20.73 12.23
N LYS A 232 -0.68 -21.32 11.80
CA LYS A 232 0.33 -20.64 10.95
C LYS A 232 -0.12 -20.42 9.51
N VAL A 233 -1.04 -21.23 9.01
CA VAL A 233 -1.56 -21.19 7.65
C VAL A 233 -3.08 -21.27 7.71
N THR A 234 -3.77 -20.45 6.93
CA THR A 234 -5.22 -20.50 6.83
C THR A 234 -5.71 -20.30 5.40
N ASN A 235 -6.80 -21.00 5.08
CA ASN A 235 -7.70 -20.70 3.98
C ASN A 235 -9.09 -20.55 4.62
N SER A 236 -9.57 -19.32 4.71
CA SER A 236 -10.77 -18.94 5.45
C SER A 236 -11.61 -18.01 4.61
N ASP A 237 -12.93 -18.09 4.77
CA ASP A 237 -13.81 -17.07 4.24
C ASP A 237 -14.04 -15.98 5.28
N LEU A 238 -13.87 -14.73 4.87
CA LEU A 238 -14.33 -13.59 5.63
C LEU A 238 -15.63 -13.09 5.02
N VAL A 239 -16.65 -12.89 5.84
CA VAL A 239 -18.02 -12.67 5.37
C VAL A 239 -18.52 -11.31 5.85
N ASP A 240 -19.05 -10.53 4.91
CA ASP A 240 -19.98 -9.45 5.17
C ASP A 240 -21.41 -9.98 4.96
N PRO A 241 -22.18 -10.20 6.04
CA PRO A 241 -23.51 -10.83 5.95
C PRO A 241 -24.60 -9.85 5.48
N GLU A 242 -24.34 -8.55 5.52
CA GLU A 242 -25.33 -7.51 5.21
C GLU A 242 -24.65 -6.42 4.38
N PRO A 243 -24.24 -6.75 3.13
CA PRO A 243 -23.63 -5.77 2.25
C PRO A 243 -24.67 -4.71 1.85
N GLU A 244 -24.33 -3.45 2.03
CA GLU A 244 -25.16 -2.34 1.57
C GLU A 244 -25.14 -2.28 0.03
N THR A 245 -26.17 -1.69 -0.58
CA THR A 245 -26.16 -1.41 -2.02
C THR A 245 -25.21 -0.25 -2.30
N GLY A 246 -24.26 -0.44 -3.20
CA GLY A 246 -23.39 0.64 -3.66
C GLY A 246 -21.98 0.16 -3.98
N ARG A 247 -21.06 1.14 -4.10
CA ARG A 247 -19.63 0.86 -4.21
C ARG A 247 -19.07 0.72 -2.80
N HIS A 248 -18.46 -0.43 -2.53
CA HIS A 248 -17.76 -0.71 -1.29
C HIS A 248 -16.32 -1.12 -1.60
N TRP A 249 -15.41 -0.82 -0.69
CA TRP A 249 -14.07 -1.40 -0.70
C TRP A 249 -13.88 -2.31 0.51
N TYR A 250 -13.13 -3.38 0.31
CA TYR A 250 -12.85 -4.38 1.33
C TYR A 250 -11.35 -4.61 1.46
N VAL A 251 -10.87 -4.62 2.71
CA VAL A 251 -9.47 -4.92 3.03
C VAL A 251 -9.42 -6.08 4.03
N PRO A 252 -9.04 -7.29 3.57
CA PRO A 252 -8.73 -8.40 4.46
C PRO A 252 -7.55 -8.06 5.36
N THR A 253 -7.76 -8.24 6.67
CA THR A 253 -6.80 -7.88 7.72
C THR A 253 -6.58 -9.09 8.61
N VAL A 254 -5.33 -9.30 9.01
CA VAL A 254 -4.90 -10.41 9.84
C VAL A 254 -4.09 -9.88 11.02
N GLU A 255 -4.34 -10.43 12.20
CA GLU A 255 -3.52 -10.17 13.39
C GLU A 255 -2.64 -11.38 13.67
N VAL A 256 -1.35 -11.13 13.83
CA VAL A 256 -0.35 -12.15 14.17
C VAL A 256 0.41 -11.72 15.42
N ASN A 257 0.99 -12.67 16.13
CA ASN A 257 1.94 -12.33 17.20
C ASN A 257 3.14 -11.61 16.59
N THR A 258 3.45 -10.43 17.12
CA THR A 258 4.63 -9.64 16.77
C THR A 258 5.91 -10.50 16.79
N ALA A 259 6.83 -10.24 15.86
CA ALA A 259 8.17 -10.81 15.86
C ALA A 259 9.11 -10.19 16.91
N TYR A 260 8.65 -9.11 17.55
CA TYR A 260 9.38 -8.32 18.52
C TYR A 260 8.60 -8.25 19.84
N GLY A 261 9.26 -8.56 20.95
CA GLY A 261 8.64 -8.55 22.28
C GLY A 261 9.24 -9.61 23.19
N PRO A 262 8.93 -9.59 24.49
CA PRO A 262 9.52 -10.49 25.49
C PRO A 262 9.31 -11.98 25.17
N ASP A 263 8.24 -12.32 24.44
CA ASP A 263 7.91 -13.70 24.05
C ASP A 263 8.41 -14.09 22.65
N SER A 264 9.27 -13.27 22.03
CA SER A 264 9.84 -13.58 20.71
C SER A 264 11.05 -14.49 20.85
N PRO A 265 11.09 -15.68 20.20
CA PRO A 265 12.33 -16.43 20.08
C PRO A 265 13.34 -15.57 19.31
N GLY A 266 14.48 -15.32 19.95
CA GLY A 266 15.59 -14.53 19.40
C GLY A 266 16.26 -15.16 18.19
#